data_AF-A0A843CI00-F1
#
_entry.id   AF-A0A843CI00-F1
#
_cell.length_a   1.000
_cell.length_b   1.000
_cell.length_c   1.000
_cell.angle_alpha   90.00
_cell.angle_beta   90.00
_cell.angle_gamma   90.00
#
_symmetry.space_group_name_H-M   'P 1'
#
loop_
_entity.id
_entity.type
_entity.pdbx_description
1 polymer ?
#
loop_
_entity_poly.entity_id
_entity_poly.type
_entity_poly.pdbx_seq_one_letter_code
_entity_poly.pdbx_strand_id
1 'polypeptide(L)'
;MFSLLPAFATAQGLSFTHSDSIANCPAGTVCSTNWSGFAVTGSGFTDVKGSWKVPSVTCSSSTTYSSYWVGIDGYSSNTVEQTGTDSDCSSGHGVYYAWYEFYPNPSITINGFTVHPGDTITAEVTYSGGHFTTTIKDGTQSFSTQGTVSGAARSSAEWIVERPALCNGHHCKLTSLSNFGTVSLGTDNTGVSQTNYAGVNGGPLATIGSYGSANIHRITMVNNSGATLALPSVLSADGTSFTETWYGSS
;
A
#
# COMPACT_ATOMS: atom_id res chain seq x y z
N MET A 1 -15.67 19.11 21.89
CA MET A 1 -15.25 17.72 22.20
C MET A 1 -14.20 17.39 21.16
N PHE A 2 -12.92 17.44 21.52
CA PHE A 2 -11.82 17.32 20.56
C PHE A 2 -11.73 15.88 20.08
N SER A 3 -12.11 15.66 18.82
CA SER A 3 -11.82 14.43 18.09
C SER A 3 -10.30 14.33 17.97
N LEU A 4 -9.69 13.43 18.74
CA LEU A 4 -8.30 13.02 18.55
C LEU A 4 -8.18 12.49 17.12
N LEU A 5 -7.54 13.24 16.24
CA LEU A 5 -6.98 12.72 15.00
C LEU A 5 -6.11 11.50 15.35
N PRO A 6 -6.14 10.40 14.57
CA PRO A 6 -5.40 9.21 14.92
C PRO A 6 -3.90 9.52 14.94
N ALA A 7 -3.19 8.88 15.87
CA ALA A 7 -1.74 8.92 15.96
C ALA A 7 -1.11 8.64 14.59
N PHE A 8 -0.02 9.35 14.26
CA PHE A 8 0.74 9.18 13.03
C PHE A 8 1.11 7.70 12.83
N ALA A 9 0.29 6.99 12.05
CA ALA A 9 0.62 5.68 11.53
C ALA A 9 1.60 5.91 10.40
N THR A 10 2.87 5.59 10.62
CA THR A 10 3.81 5.54 9.50
C THR A 10 3.65 4.17 8.86
N ALA A 11 3.54 4.17 7.54
CA ALA A 11 3.49 2.93 6.79
C ALA A 11 4.85 2.20 6.84
N GLN A 12 5.95 2.78 7.34
CA GLN A 12 7.24 2.06 7.42
C GLN A 12 8.04 2.39 8.69
N GLY A 13 7.49 2.10 9.88
CA GLY A 13 8.21 2.35 11.14
C GLY A 13 9.36 1.38 11.47
N LEU A 14 9.49 0.25 10.78
CA LEU A 14 10.47 -0.79 11.07
C LEU A 14 11.12 -1.28 9.76
N SER A 15 12.37 -1.73 9.81
CA SER A 15 12.96 -2.52 8.73
C SER A 15 12.22 -3.87 8.67
N PHE A 16 11.22 -3.97 7.81
CA PHE A 16 10.48 -5.21 7.61
C PHE A 16 11.19 -6.07 6.58
N THR A 17 11.70 -7.21 7.02
CA THR A 17 12.35 -8.17 6.12
C THR A 17 11.28 -9.00 5.40
N HIS A 18 11.13 -8.80 4.10
CA HIS A 18 10.48 -9.75 3.22
C HIS A 18 11.30 -11.04 3.20
N SER A 19 10.70 -12.18 3.53
CA SER A 19 11.47 -13.42 3.65
C SER A 19 10.66 -14.66 3.34
N ASP A 20 11.24 -15.53 2.51
CA ASP A 20 10.81 -16.91 2.32
C ASP A 20 11.10 -17.79 3.56
N SER A 21 11.88 -17.27 4.51
CA SER A 21 12.28 -18.00 5.73
C SER A 21 11.30 -17.87 6.89
N ILE A 22 10.22 -17.08 6.73
CA ILE A 22 9.12 -17.11 7.71
C ILE A 22 8.42 -18.46 7.57
N ALA A 23 8.35 -19.20 8.68
CA ALA A 23 7.72 -20.52 8.71
C ALA A 23 6.28 -20.45 8.15
N ASN A 24 5.91 -21.43 7.32
CA ASN A 24 4.59 -21.56 6.70
C ASN A 24 4.21 -20.46 5.68
N CYS A 25 5.20 -19.82 5.05
CA CYS A 25 4.90 -18.95 3.92
C CYS A 25 4.21 -19.72 2.77
N PRO A 26 3.09 -19.22 2.20
CA PRO A 26 2.45 -19.89 1.08
C PRO A 26 3.39 -20.10 -0.11
N ALA A 27 3.27 -21.24 -0.80
CA ALA A 27 4.12 -21.55 -1.94
C ALA A 27 3.95 -20.50 -3.06
N GLY A 28 5.08 -20.01 -3.59
CA GLY A 28 5.10 -19.02 -4.67
C GLY A 28 4.81 -17.58 -4.22
N THR A 29 4.91 -17.30 -2.91
CA THR A 29 4.87 -15.94 -2.36
C THR A 29 6.07 -15.70 -1.46
N VAL A 30 6.41 -14.43 -1.26
CA VAL A 30 7.29 -13.99 -0.17
C VAL A 30 6.43 -13.56 1.02
N CYS A 31 6.92 -13.69 2.24
CA CYS A 31 6.16 -13.29 3.42
C CYS A 31 6.66 -12.00 4.04
N SER A 32 5.71 -11.22 4.55
CA SER A 32 5.95 -10.00 5.31
C SER A 32 5.06 -9.96 6.54
N THR A 33 5.52 -9.31 7.62
CA THR A 33 4.69 -9.13 8.82
C THR A 33 3.72 -7.97 8.72
N ASN A 34 3.89 -7.07 7.74
CA ASN A 34 3.12 -5.85 7.61
C ASN A 34 2.54 -5.64 6.21
N TRP A 35 3.08 -6.26 5.16
CA TRP A 35 2.61 -6.08 3.78
C TRP A 35 1.94 -7.32 3.19
N SER A 36 0.91 -7.08 2.39
CA SER A 36 0.26 -8.00 1.47
C SER A 36 0.13 -7.28 0.13
N GLY A 37 0.41 -7.91 -1.00
CA GLY A 37 0.39 -7.17 -2.27
C GLY A 37 1.32 -7.69 -3.33
N PHE A 38 1.65 -6.79 -4.25
CA PHE A 38 2.68 -7.01 -5.25
C PHE A 38 3.74 -5.91 -5.16
N ALA A 39 5.00 -6.31 -5.31
CA ALA A 39 6.10 -5.43 -5.63
C ALA A 39 6.77 -5.91 -6.92
N VAL A 40 7.20 -4.97 -7.76
CA VAL A 40 8.12 -5.26 -8.86
C VAL A 40 9.47 -4.63 -8.57
N THR A 41 10.55 -5.39 -8.75
CA THR A 41 11.92 -4.91 -8.50
C THR A 41 12.68 -4.61 -9.78
N GLY A 42 13.62 -3.67 -9.70
CA GLY A 42 14.40 -3.20 -10.83
C GLY A 42 15.24 -2.00 -10.46
N SER A 43 15.44 -1.09 -11.40
CA SER A 43 16.17 0.16 -11.15
C SER A 43 15.62 1.28 -12.01
N GLY A 44 15.48 2.46 -11.42
CA GLY A 44 15.09 3.66 -12.15
C GLY A 44 13.59 3.76 -12.37
N PHE A 45 12.76 3.20 -11.49
CA PHE A 45 11.33 3.47 -11.50
C PHE A 45 11.07 4.99 -11.48
N THR A 46 10.13 5.44 -12.30
CA THR A 46 9.76 6.85 -12.45
C THR A 46 8.26 7.08 -12.40
N ASP A 47 7.46 6.01 -12.45
CA ASP A 47 6.01 6.08 -12.41
C ASP A 47 5.48 4.77 -11.83
N VAL A 48 4.48 4.86 -10.98
CA VAL A 48 3.66 3.76 -10.50
C VAL A 48 2.23 4.25 -10.35
N LYS A 49 1.28 3.47 -10.85
CA LYS A 49 -0.15 3.79 -10.84
C LYS A 49 -0.92 2.65 -10.24
N GLY A 50 -1.96 2.93 -9.46
CA GLY A 50 -2.90 1.93 -8.98
C GLY A 50 -4.29 2.49 -8.76
N SER A 51 -5.23 1.56 -8.62
CA SER A 51 -6.61 1.87 -8.31
C SER A 51 -7.23 0.73 -7.53
N TRP A 52 -8.11 1.10 -6.62
CA TRP A 52 -8.84 0.15 -5.78
C TRP A 52 -10.22 0.71 -5.44
N LYS A 53 -11.12 -0.19 -5.07
CA LYS A 53 -12.37 0.20 -4.39
C LYS A 53 -12.12 0.22 -2.89
N VAL A 54 -12.42 1.32 -2.21
CA VAL A 54 -12.26 1.42 -0.75
C VAL A 54 -13.11 0.33 -0.08
N PRO A 55 -12.51 -0.61 0.67
CA PRO A 55 -13.29 -1.66 1.31
C PRO A 55 -14.07 -1.11 2.50
N SER A 56 -15.21 -1.74 2.79
CA SER A 56 -15.90 -1.53 4.08
C SER A 56 -15.27 -2.43 5.14
N VAL A 57 -14.85 -1.86 6.27
CA VAL A 57 -14.31 -2.66 7.37
C VAL A 57 -15.38 -3.17 8.33
N THR A 58 -15.19 -4.40 8.81
CA THR A 58 -16.01 -5.00 9.85
C THR A 58 -15.37 -4.74 11.21
N CYS A 59 -15.98 -3.85 11.98
CA CYS A 59 -15.39 -3.36 13.23
C CYS A 59 -15.91 -4.07 14.48
N SER A 60 -14.98 -4.34 15.38
CA SER A 60 -15.26 -4.63 16.79
C SER A 60 -15.04 -3.36 17.63
N SER A 61 -15.13 -3.47 18.96
CA SER A 61 -14.78 -2.36 19.85
C SER A 61 -13.30 -2.00 19.83
N SER A 62 -12.43 -2.88 19.34
CA SER A 62 -10.98 -2.65 19.27
C SER A 62 -10.63 -1.71 18.12
N THR A 63 -9.62 -0.86 18.34
CA THR A 63 -9.02 -0.07 17.27
C THR A 63 -8.10 -0.95 16.44
N THR A 64 -8.35 -1.01 15.13
CA THR A 64 -7.55 -1.78 14.15
C THR A 64 -7.31 -0.91 12.92
N TYR A 65 -6.29 -1.25 12.14
CA TYR A 65 -5.84 -0.41 11.04
C TYR A 65 -5.65 -1.22 9.76
N SER A 66 -5.89 -0.59 8.61
CA SER A 66 -5.47 -1.14 7.32
C SER A 66 -5.28 -0.03 6.30
N SER A 67 -4.14 -0.03 5.62
CA SER A 67 -3.78 0.97 4.62
C SER A 67 -3.72 0.33 3.23
N TYR A 68 -4.08 1.08 2.19
CA TYR A 68 -4.12 0.66 0.78
C TYR A 68 -3.39 1.70 -0.03
N TRP A 69 -2.30 1.34 -0.71
CA TRP A 69 -1.44 2.35 -1.32
C TRP A 69 -0.65 1.84 -2.52
N VAL A 70 -0.13 2.79 -3.29
CA VAL A 70 0.92 2.56 -4.29
C VAL A 70 2.14 3.42 -4.00
N GLY A 71 3.32 2.91 -4.36
CA GLY A 71 4.56 3.61 -4.04
C GLY A 71 5.75 3.16 -4.88
N ILE A 72 6.77 4.02 -4.88
CA ILE A 72 8.11 3.73 -5.37
C ILE A 72 9.01 3.52 -4.15
N ASP A 73 9.95 2.58 -4.26
CA ASP A 73 10.84 2.14 -3.17
C ASP A 73 10.10 1.45 -2.00
N GLY A 74 10.87 0.86 -1.07
CA GLY A 74 10.37 0.24 0.17
C GLY A 74 10.63 -1.26 0.26
N TYR A 75 10.39 -2.01 -0.82
CA TYR A 75 10.58 -3.46 -0.87
C TYR A 75 12.05 -3.88 -0.70
N SER A 76 12.95 -3.11 -1.31
CA SER A 76 14.40 -3.40 -1.37
C SER A 76 15.28 -2.21 -0.97
N SER A 77 14.68 -1.16 -0.44
CA SER A 77 15.31 0.13 -0.12
C SER A 77 14.78 0.68 1.20
N ASN A 78 15.46 1.70 1.75
CA ASN A 78 15.13 2.28 3.07
C ASN A 78 14.28 3.55 2.97
N THR A 79 13.74 3.83 1.80
CA THR A 79 12.82 4.93 1.51
C THR A 79 11.52 4.35 0.96
N VAL A 80 10.45 5.12 0.97
CA VAL A 80 9.25 4.82 0.20
C VAL A 80 8.49 6.12 -0.04
N GLU A 81 8.08 6.31 -1.28
CA GLU A 81 7.29 7.47 -1.70
C GLU A 81 5.94 6.98 -2.17
N GLN A 82 4.89 7.33 -1.43
CA GLN A 82 3.63 6.61 -1.51
C GLN A 82 2.42 7.48 -1.16
N THR A 83 1.25 7.07 -1.65
CA THR A 83 -0.04 7.65 -1.29
C THR A 83 -1.13 6.61 -1.33
N GLY A 84 -2.11 6.79 -0.46
CA GLY A 84 -3.11 5.78 -0.22
C GLY A 84 -4.29 6.26 0.58
N THR A 85 -5.11 5.29 0.95
CA THR A 85 -6.24 5.46 1.86
C THR A 85 -6.09 4.49 3.03
N ASP A 86 -6.61 4.87 4.18
CA ASP A 86 -6.83 3.97 5.30
C ASP A 86 -8.30 3.58 5.42
N SER A 87 -8.52 2.37 5.92
CA SER A 87 -9.81 1.84 6.36
C SER A 87 -9.61 1.25 7.73
N ASP A 88 -9.84 2.07 8.75
CA ASP A 88 -9.57 1.75 10.14
C ASP A 88 -10.86 1.41 10.87
N CYS A 89 -10.74 0.71 11.98
CA CYS A 89 -11.81 0.60 12.96
C CYS A 89 -11.47 1.45 14.18
N SER A 90 -12.44 2.21 14.65
CA SER A 90 -12.37 2.93 15.92
C SER A 90 -13.73 2.91 16.59
N SER A 91 -13.77 2.48 17.86
CA SER A 91 -14.99 2.46 18.68
C SER A 91 -16.19 1.75 18.00
N GLY A 92 -15.94 0.66 17.27
CA GLY A 92 -17.00 -0.07 16.57
C GLY A 92 -17.40 0.50 15.19
N HIS A 93 -16.75 1.56 14.72
CA HIS A 93 -17.07 2.22 13.46
C HIS A 93 -15.88 2.28 12.51
N GLY A 94 -16.16 2.21 11.21
CA GLY A 94 -15.16 2.43 10.18
C GLY A 94 -14.74 3.89 10.09
N VAL A 95 -13.44 4.14 9.94
CA VAL A 95 -12.84 5.47 9.77
C VAL A 95 -11.98 5.43 8.49
N TYR A 96 -12.23 6.36 7.58
CA TYR A 96 -11.65 6.34 6.24
C TYR A 96 -11.03 7.70 5.92
N TYR A 97 -9.80 7.69 5.42
CA TYR A 97 -9.08 8.93 5.08
C TYR A 97 -7.99 8.66 4.04
N ALA A 98 -7.61 9.70 3.30
CA ALA A 98 -6.50 9.66 2.37
C ALA A 98 -5.23 10.26 2.99
N TRP A 99 -4.06 9.82 2.54
CA TRP A 99 -2.76 10.29 3.03
C TRP A 99 -1.67 10.18 1.96
N TYR A 100 -0.55 10.85 2.20
CA TYR A 100 0.70 10.70 1.45
C TYR A 100 1.88 10.57 2.40
N GLU A 101 2.97 9.94 1.96
CA GLU A 101 4.20 9.80 2.73
C GLU A 101 5.43 9.85 1.81
N PHE A 102 6.46 10.54 2.29
CA PHE A 102 7.80 10.56 1.73
C PHE A 102 8.76 10.07 2.82
N TYR A 103 8.80 8.76 3.03
CA TYR A 103 9.55 8.12 4.12
C TYR A 103 11.06 8.37 3.94
N PRO A 104 11.81 8.75 5.00
CA PRO A 104 11.56 8.52 6.43
C PRO A 104 10.70 9.54 7.16
N ASN A 105 10.15 10.55 6.47
CA ASN A 105 9.19 11.45 7.13
C ASN A 105 7.87 10.70 7.36
N PRO A 106 7.15 11.01 8.46
CA PRO A 106 5.87 10.37 8.75
C PRO A 106 4.81 10.69 7.70
N SER A 107 3.84 9.80 7.57
CA SER A 107 2.65 10.01 6.74
C SER A 107 1.87 11.26 7.17
N ILE A 108 1.21 11.89 6.20
CA ILE A 108 0.40 13.09 6.39
C ILE A 108 -1.00 12.82 5.84
N THR A 109 -2.01 12.90 6.71
CA THR A 109 -3.43 12.86 6.32
C THR A 109 -3.77 14.07 5.45
N ILE A 110 -4.49 13.82 4.35
CA ILE A 110 -4.91 14.85 3.42
C ILE A 110 -6.22 15.48 3.93
N ASN A 111 -6.11 16.64 4.56
CA ASN A 111 -7.26 17.38 5.06
C ASN A 111 -8.18 17.84 3.91
N GLY A 112 -9.48 17.63 4.08
CA GLY A 112 -10.50 18.04 3.10
C GLY A 112 -10.69 17.05 1.93
N PHE A 113 -9.97 15.93 1.92
CA PHE A 113 -10.23 14.81 1.01
C PHE A 113 -11.11 13.79 1.73
N THR A 114 -12.33 13.58 1.24
CA THR A 114 -13.30 12.68 1.90
C THR A 114 -13.22 11.31 1.23
N VAL A 115 -13.21 10.24 2.04
CA VAL A 115 -13.15 8.85 1.58
C VAL A 115 -14.31 8.08 2.19
N HIS A 116 -15.01 7.28 1.40
CA HIS A 116 -16.09 6.38 1.82
C HIS A 116 -15.88 4.97 1.28
N PRO A 117 -16.42 3.94 1.96
CA PRO A 117 -16.52 2.61 1.40
C PRO A 117 -17.21 2.59 0.04
N GLY A 118 -16.62 1.89 -0.92
CA GLY A 118 -17.12 1.76 -2.28
C GLY A 118 -16.59 2.81 -3.26
N ASP A 119 -15.94 3.88 -2.78
CA ASP A 119 -15.27 4.86 -3.64
C ASP A 119 -14.19 4.19 -4.49
N THR A 120 -13.99 4.68 -5.72
CA THR A 120 -12.94 4.19 -6.62
C THR A 120 -11.79 5.17 -6.59
N ILE A 121 -10.71 4.77 -5.92
CA ILE A 121 -9.50 5.57 -5.78
C ILE A 121 -8.59 5.32 -6.97
N THR A 122 -7.94 6.38 -7.44
CA THR A 122 -6.75 6.28 -8.29
C THR A 122 -5.58 6.97 -7.61
N ALA A 123 -4.43 6.33 -7.62
CA ALA A 123 -3.21 6.83 -7.00
C ALA A 123 -2.04 6.69 -7.96
N GLU A 124 -1.11 7.64 -7.90
CA GLU A 124 0.06 7.70 -8.75
C GLU A 124 1.24 8.32 -8.01
N VAL A 125 2.43 7.73 -8.16
CA VAL A 125 3.69 8.32 -7.74
C VAL A 125 4.61 8.43 -8.94
N THR A 126 5.07 9.65 -9.24
CA THR A 126 6.03 9.90 -10.31
C THR A 126 7.34 10.44 -9.77
N TYR A 127 8.44 10.23 -10.49
CA TYR A 127 9.74 10.83 -10.22
C TYR A 127 10.27 11.57 -11.43
N SER A 128 10.55 12.86 -11.27
CA SER A 128 11.14 13.71 -12.30
C SER A 128 11.97 14.83 -11.69
N GLY A 129 13.12 15.13 -12.28
CA GLY A 129 13.96 16.26 -11.86
C GLY A 129 14.44 16.21 -10.39
N GLY A 130 14.52 15.02 -9.77
CA GLY A 130 14.90 14.88 -8.36
C GLY A 130 13.73 14.95 -7.38
N HIS A 131 12.50 15.07 -7.86
CA HIS A 131 11.29 15.17 -7.06
C HIS A 131 10.38 13.98 -7.28
N PHE A 132 9.82 13.48 -6.19
CA PHE A 132 8.67 12.58 -6.22
C PHE A 132 7.39 13.39 -6.14
N THR A 133 6.39 13.04 -6.94
CA THR A 133 5.04 13.62 -6.87
C THR A 133 4.05 12.52 -6.58
N THR A 134 3.34 12.62 -5.46
CA THR A 134 2.22 11.75 -5.11
C THR A 134 0.91 12.41 -5.54
N THR A 135 0.03 11.67 -6.20
CA THR A 135 -1.30 12.13 -6.60
C THR A 135 -2.34 11.09 -6.22
N ILE A 136 -3.43 11.52 -5.59
CA ILE A 136 -4.58 10.67 -5.27
C ILE A 136 -5.88 11.35 -5.70
N LYS A 137 -6.81 10.57 -6.26
CA LYS A 137 -8.10 11.06 -6.76
C LYS A 137 -9.23 10.12 -6.40
N ASP A 138 -10.39 10.73 -6.20
CA ASP A 138 -11.68 10.07 -6.00
C ASP A 138 -12.76 10.90 -6.72
N GLY A 139 -13.23 10.40 -7.87
CA GLY A 139 -14.16 11.14 -8.73
C GLY A 139 -13.61 12.51 -9.14
N THR A 140 -14.24 13.58 -8.65
CA THR A 140 -13.81 14.97 -8.88
C THR A 140 -12.83 15.50 -7.83
N GLN A 141 -12.63 14.79 -6.72
CA GLN A 141 -11.62 15.13 -5.71
C GLN A 141 -10.23 14.75 -6.23
N SER A 142 -9.26 15.64 -6.05
CA SER A 142 -7.88 15.39 -6.43
C SER A 142 -6.96 16.10 -5.45
N PHE A 143 -5.93 15.41 -4.99
CA PHE A 143 -4.84 15.97 -4.22
C PHE A 143 -3.50 15.58 -4.86
N SER A 144 -2.55 16.52 -4.88
CA SER A 144 -1.20 16.26 -5.38
C SER A 144 -0.19 17.10 -4.60
N THR A 145 0.95 16.50 -4.30
CA THR A 145 2.07 17.15 -3.61
C THR A 145 3.38 16.53 -4.04
N GLN A 146 4.48 17.26 -3.85
CA GLN A 146 5.82 16.82 -4.24
C GLN A 146 6.81 16.95 -3.09
N GLY A 147 7.81 16.07 -3.08
CA GLY A 147 8.88 16.04 -2.09
C GLY A 147 10.20 15.59 -2.71
N THR A 148 11.30 15.93 -2.05
CA THR A 148 12.60 15.30 -2.32
C THR A 148 12.85 14.24 -1.26
N VAL A 149 13.38 13.10 -1.67
CA VAL A 149 13.76 12.03 -0.75
C VAL A 149 15.22 11.67 -0.94
N SER A 150 16.01 11.92 0.10
CA SER A 150 17.45 11.62 0.09
C SER A 150 17.67 10.12 0.21
N GLY A 151 18.47 9.56 -0.71
CA GLY A 151 18.80 8.13 -0.68
C GLY A 151 17.77 7.23 -1.36
N ALA A 152 16.74 7.79 -1.99
CA ALA A 152 15.79 7.03 -2.78
C ALA A 152 16.49 6.30 -3.95
N ALA A 153 16.29 4.99 -4.01
CA ALA A 153 16.96 4.11 -4.94
C ALA A 153 16.18 3.95 -6.26
N ARG A 154 14.86 4.15 -6.20
CA ARG A 154 13.89 3.85 -7.26
C ARG A 154 14.05 2.40 -7.73
N SER A 155 14.18 1.49 -6.77
CA SER A 155 14.48 0.06 -6.97
C SER A 155 13.25 -0.83 -6.97
N SER A 156 12.08 -0.32 -6.57
CA SER A 156 10.80 -1.04 -6.66
C SER A 156 9.62 -0.12 -6.98
N ALA A 157 8.53 -0.74 -7.44
CA ALA A 157 7.19 -0.17 -7.55
C ALA A 157 6.15 -1.14 -6.98
N GLU A 158 5.15 -0.64 -6.27
CA GLU A 158 4.43 -1.44 -5.26
C GLU A 158 2.93 -1.13 -5.20
N TRP A 159 2.13 -2.17 -4.89
CA TRP A 159 0.67 -2.14 -4.74
C TRP A 159 0.28 -2.95 -3.51
N ILE A 160 0.05 -2.28 -2.39
CA ILE A 160 0.12 -2.90 -1.07
C ILE A 160 -1.16 -2.66 -0.26
N VAL A 161 -1.58 -3.72 0.44
CA VAL A 161 -2.38 -3.67 1.66
C VAL A 161 -1.45 -3.82 2.85
N GLU A 162 -1.53 -2.88 3.76
CA GLU A 162 -0.62 -2.79 4.89
C GLU A 162 -1.35 -2.85 6.23
N ARG A 163 -0.72 -3.56 7.18
CA ARG A 163 -0.92 -3.41 8.62
C ARG A 163 0.12 -2.42 9.14
N PRO A 164 -0.20 -1.12 9.28
CA PRO A 164 0.79 -0.10 9.56
C PRO A 164 1.37 -0.20 10.97
N ALA A 165 2.42 0.57 11.24
CA ALA A 165 2.98 0.73 12.58
C ALA A 165 2.63 2.09 13.18
N LEU A 166 2.32 2.09 14.48
CA LEU A 166 2.26 3.33 15.26
C LEU A 166 3.61 3.58 15.91
N CYS A 167 4.17 4.77 15.70
CA CYS A 167 5.47 5.14 16.22
C CYS A 167 5.40 6.28 17.24
N ASN A 168 6.19 6.15 18.30
CA ASN A 168 6.48 7.23 19.24
C ASN A 168 7.99 7.44 19.27
N GLY A 169 8.47 8.45 18.54
CA GLY A 169 9.89 8.61 18.24
C GLY A 169 10.40 7.41 17.45
N HIS A 170 11.47 6.77 17.94
CA HIS A 170 12.07 5.59 17.30
C HIS A 170 11.43 4.25 17.72
N HIS A 171 10.41 4.29 18.57
CA HIS A 171 9.71 3.09 19.03
C HIS A 171 8.45 2.88 18.21
N CYS A 172 8.48 1.86 17.35
CA CYS A 172 7.38 1.51 16.47
C CYS A 172 6.78 0.16 16.84
N LYS A 173 5.44 0.07 16.79
CA LYS A 173 4.71 -1.17 17.04
C LYS A 173 3.71 -1.40 15.93
N LEU A 174 3.73 -2.61 15.36
CA LEU A 174 2.70 -3.04 14.43
C LEU A 174 1.32 -2.99 15.07
N THR A 175 0.37 -2.48 14.30
CA THR A 175 -1.04 -2.45 14.65
C THR A 175 -1.67 -3.83 14.49
N SER A 176 -2.91 -3.95 14.94
CA SER A 176 -3.78 -5.06 14.56
C SER A 176 -4.50 -4.73 13.25
N LEU A 177 -4.54 -5.70 12.33
CA LEU A 177 -5.10 -5.53 10.99
C LEU A 177 -6.64 -5.46 11.05
N SER A 178 -7.22 -4.44 10.45
CA SER A 178 -8.68 -4.32 10.26
C SER A 178 -9.21 -5.43 9.37
N ASN A 179 -10.39 -5.95 9.71
CA ASN A 179 -11.10 -6.88 8.83
C ASN A 179 -11.73 -6.12 7.68
N PHE A 180 -11.02 -6.05 6.56
CA PHE A 180 -11.46 -5.41 5.32
C PHE A 180 -12.20 -6.36 4.36
N GLY A 181 -12.39 -7.63 4.74
CA GLY A 181 -12.95 -8.64 3.87
C GLY A 181 -12.08 -8.87 2.64
N THR A 182 -12.47 -8.28 1.51
CA THR A 182 -11.71 -8.30 0.26
C THR A 182 -11.66 -6.91 -0.34
N VAL A 183 -10.46 -6.47 -0.75
CA VAL A 183 -10.29 -5.30 -1.62
C VAL A 183 -9.90 -5.75 -3.01
N SER A 184 -10.42 -5.05 -4.02
CA SER A 184 -10.20 -5.37 -5.42
C SER A 184 -9.43 -4.24 -6.11
N LEU A 185 -8.30 -4.58 -6.72
CA LEU A 185 -7.38 -3.64 -7.35
C LEU A 185 -7.30 -3.88 -8.85
N GLY A 186 -7.07 -2.82 -9.61
CA GLY A 186 -6.76 -2.93 -11.04
C GLY A 186 -7.94 -2.73 -12.00
N THR A 187 -7.63 -2.81 -13.30
CA THR A 187 -8.54 -2.49 -14.41
C THR A 187 -9.82 -3.31 -14.37
N ASP A 188 -9.72 -4.62 -14.18
CA ASP A 188 -10.85 -5.55 -14.22
C ASP A 188 -11.85 -5.28 -13.08
N ASN A 189 -11.36 -4.71 -11.98
CA ASN A 189 -12.12 -4.50 -10.75
C ASN A 189 -12.68 -3.09 -10.61
N THR A 190 -11.94 -2.10 -11.12
CA THR A 190 -12.24 -0.67 -10.97
C THR A 190 -12.72 -0.01 -12.26
N GLY A 191 -12.44 -0.59 -13.42
CA GLY A 191 -12.71 0.00 -14.73
C GLY A 191 -11.75 1.14 -15.11
N VAL A 192 -10.78 1.47 -14.26
CA VAL A 192 -9.77 2.50 -14.53
C VAL A 192 -8.75 1.92 -15.50
N SER A 193 -8.47 2.62 -16.61
CA SER A 193 -7.46 2.19 -17.58
C SER A 193 -6.05 2.56 -17.11
N GLN A 194 -5.04 1.79 -17.56
CA GLN A 194 -3.62 2.02 -17.22
C GLN A 194 -3.33 2.11 -15.71
N THR A 195 -4.06 1.32 -14.92
CA THR A 195 -3.89 1.17 -13.48
C THR A 195 -3.19 -0.15 -13.15
N ASN A 196 -2.44 -0.18 -12.05
CA ASN A 196 -1.48 -1.25 -11.73
C ASN A 196 -0.36 -1.37 -12.77
N TYR A 197 0.20 -0.22 -13.14
CA TYR A 197 1.32 -0.11 -14.07
C TYR A 197 2.50 0.56 -13.39
N ALA A 198 3.70 0.23 -13.82
CA ALA A 198 4.91 0.94 -13.46
C ALA A 198 5.74 1.29 -14.70
N GLY A 199 6.45 2.40 -14.64
CA GLY A 199 7.34 2.91 -15.68
C GLY A 199 8.75 3.12 -15.17
N VAL A 200 9.74 2.91 -16.04
CA VAL A 200 11.16 2.98 -15.71
C VAL A 200 11.85 4.00 -16.62
N ASN A 201 12.60 4.93 -16.04
CA ASN A 201 13.41 5.95 -16.72
C ASN A 201 12.64 6.74 -17.81
N GLY A 202 11.36 7.06 -17.54
CA GLY A 202 10.49 7.76 -18.50
C GLY A 202 10.10 6.93 -19.74
N GLY A 203 10.35 5.62 -19.71
CA GLY A 203 9.90 4.69 -20.74
C GLY A 203 8.39 4.37 -20.65
N PRO A 204 7.89 3.48 -21.53
CA PRO A 204 6.49 3.07 -21.51
C PRO A 204 6.08 2.43 -20.17
N LEU A 205 4.83 2.63 -19.80
CA LEU A 205 4.21 1.92 -18.68
C LEU A 205 4.03 0.44 -19.02
N ALA A 206 4.28 -0.42 -18.04
CA ALA A 206 4.07 -1.87 -18.13
C ALA A 206 3.18 -2.36 -16.97
N THR A 207 2.33 -3.36 -17.24
CA THR A 207 1.52 -4.03 -16.20
C THR A 207 2.41 -4.78 -15.23
N ILE A 208 1.91 -5.08 -14.02
CA ILE A 208 2.63 -5.93 -13.05
C ILE A 208 3.09 -7.23 -13.71
N GLY A 209 2.19 -7.92 -14.41
CA GLY A 209 2.46 -9.22 -15.04
C GLY A 209 3.38 -9.18 -16.27
N SER A 210 3.74 -7.98 -16.77
CA SER A 210 4.67 -7.83 -17.90
C SER A 210 6.14 -7.80 -17.48
N TYR A 211 6.42 -7.66 -16.17
CA TYR A 211 7.77 -7.77 -15.64
C TYR A 211 8.24 -9.23 -15.66
N GLY A 212 9.56 -9.46 -15.73
CA GLY A 212 10.11 -10.81 -15.64
C GLY A 212 9.74 -11.47 -14.31
N SER A 213 9.38 -12.75 -14.30
CA SER A 213 8.87 -13.44 -13.10
C SER A 213 9.82 -13.38 -11.90
N ALA A 214 11.14 -13.30 -12.12
CA ALA A 214 12.13 -13.12 -11.07
C ALA A 214 12.09 -11.73 -10.39
N ASN A 215 11.42 -10.77 -11.02
CA ASN A 215 11.26 -9.40 -10.55
C ASN A 215 9.85 -9.12 -10.00
N ILE A 216 8.93 -10.09 -10.03
CA ILE A 216 7.58 -9.93 -9.50
C ILE A 216 7.51 -10.67 -8.16
N HIS A 217 7.20 -9.93 -7.11
CA HIS A 217 7.08 -10.47 -5.76
C HIS A 217 5.64 -10.37 -5.31
N ARG A 218 4.98 -11.52 -5.20
CA ARG A 218 3.67 -11.63 -4.57
C ARG A 218 3.88 -11.79 -3.07
N ILE A 219 3.38 -10.83 -2.28
CA ILE A 219 3.69 -10.71 -0.86
C ILE A 219 2.48 -11.16 -0.05
N THR A 220 2.66 -12.13 0.85
CA THR A 220 1.65 -12.55 1.82
C THR A 220 1.92 -11.92 3.18
N MET A 221 0.90 -11.33 3.78
CA MET A 221 1.01 -10.85 5.15
C MET A 221 0.79 -11.99 6.14
N VAL A 222 1.71 -12.17 7.06
CA VAL A 222 1.67 -13.18 8.12
C VAL A 222 1.95 -12.57 9.49
N ASN A 223 1.55 -13.24 10.57
CA ASN A 223 2.00 -12.86 11.91
C ASN A 223 3.36 -13.52 12.25
N ASN A 224 3.88 -13.25 13.44
CA ASN A 224 5.17 -13.80 13.90
C ASN A 224 5.19 -15.33 14.04
N SER A 225 4.02 -15.99 14.04
CA SER A 225 3.91 -17.45 14.03
C SER A 225 3.74 -18.06 12.63
N GLY A 226 3.74 -17.21 11.58
CA GLY A 226 3.54 -17.63 10.20
C GLY A 226 2.08 -17.81 9.78
N ALA A 227 1.11 -17.47 10.63
CA ALA A 227 -0.30 -17.53 10.25
C ALA A 227 -0.65 -16.34 9.34
N THR A 228 -1.32 -16.64 8.21
CA THR A 228 -1.77 -15.64 7.23
C THR A 228 -2.76 -14.65 7.82
N LEU A 229 -2.50 -13.37 7.60
CA LEU A 229 -3.36 -12.24 7.96
C LEU A 229 -4.04 -11.65 6.72
N ALA A 230 -3.31 -11.53 5.61
CA ALA A 230 -3.83 -11.11 4.32
C ALA A 230 -3.07 -11.80 3.18
N LEU A 231 -3.75 -12.02 2.05
CA LEU A 231 -3.19 -12.73 0.91
C LEU A 231 -3.69 -12.14 -0.42
N PRO A 232 -2.79 -11.74 -1.34
CA PRO A 232 -3.13 -11.42 -2.73
C PRO A 232 -3.67 -12.65 -3.44
N SER A 233 -4.56 -12.48 -4.42
CA SER A 233 -4.81 -13.47 -5.46
C SER A 233 -3.60 -13.60 -6.39
N VAL A 234 -3.65 -14.55 -7.34
CA VAL A 234 -2.80 -14.42 -8.53
C VAL A 234 -3.25 -13.21 -9.35
N LEU A 235 -2.36 -12.66 -10.17
CA LEU A 235 -2.72 -11.62 -11.13
C LEU A 235 -3.74 -12.16 -12.15
N SER A 236 -4.57 -11.26 -12.68
CA SER A 236 -5.37 -11.48 -13.89
C SER A 236 -4.48 -11.90 -15.07
N ALA A 237 -5.07 -12.50 -16.10
CA ALA A 237 -4.33 -13.02 -17.25
C ALA A 237 -3.54 -11.94 -18.02
N ASP A 238 -4.00 -10.69 -17.99
CA ASP A 238 -3.33 -9.52 -18.58
C ASP A 238 -2.34 -8.83 -17.60
N GLY A 239 -2.25 -9.32 -16.36
CA GLY A 239 -1.36 -8.80 -15.34
C GLY A 239 -1.77 -7.47 -14.72
N THR A 240 -3.00 -7.01 -14.93
CA THR A 240 -3.47 -5.67 -14.50
C THR A 240 -4.21 -5.66 -13.18
N SER A 241 -4.69 -6.80 -12.69
CA SER A 241 -5.66 -6.84 -11.61
C SER A 241 -5.40 -7.97 -10.63
N PHE A 242 -5.75 -7.75 -9.37
CA PHE A 242 -5.73 -8.76 -8.31
C PHE A 242 -6.70 -8.35 -7.20
N THR A 243 -6.96 -9.27 -6.28
CA THR A 243 -7.70 -8.99 -5.04
C THR A 243 -6.84 -9.30 -3.84
N GLU A 244 -7.01 -8.57 -2.74
CA GLU A 244 -6.44 -8.91 -1.44
C GLU A 244 -7.56 -9.41 -0.54
N THR A 245 -7.33 -10.52 0.17
CA THR A 245 -8.31 -11.09 1.09
C THR A 245 -7.76 -11.13 2.50
N TRP A 246 -8.56 -10.67 3.46
CA TRP A 246 -8.30 -10.74 4.89
C TRP A 246 -8.56 -12.14 5.45
N TYR A 247 -7.66 -12.65 6.29
CA TYR A 247 -7.76 -13.95 6.96
C TYR A 247 -7.71 -13.84 8.48
N GLY A 248 -7.12 -12.78 9.02
CA GLY A 248 -6.95 -12.65 10.45
C GLY A 248 -6.35 -11.33 10.89
N SER A 249 -6.32 -11.14 12.20
CA SER A 249 -5.69 -10.00 12.86
C SER A 249 -4.69 -10.51 13.90
N SER A 250 -3.70 -9.70 14.25
CA SER A 250 -2.62 -10.06 15.18
C SER A 250 -2.13 -8.87 15.98
#